data_AF-A0AAJ1EFH2-F1
#
_entry.id   AF-A0AAJ1EFH2-F1
#
_cell.length_a   1.000
_cell.length_b   1.000
_cell.length_c   1.000
_cell.angle_alpha   90.00
_cell.angle_beta   90.00
_cell.angle_gamma   90.00
#
_symmetry.space_group_name_H-M   'P 1'
#
loop_
_entity.id
_entity.type
_entity.pdbx_description
1 polymer ?
#
loop_
_entity_poly.entity_id
_entity_poly.type
_entity_poly.pdbx_seq_one_letter_code
_entity_poly.pdbx_strand_id
1 'polypeptide(L)'
;MQIIGPERYSLTYTPTAFTVLCNKGTSRFSGIAIESMPKLYIASVGGKPIYVGITKQKMQNRLSYGWKAAGKHGYHGYAWRHSGDAAELDVWGHADAIDRNERDIETVEAEVVYLIRQQGQWPAFQTEIHFYQSNEVHRRVAAEILGHYKLG
;
A
#
# COMPACT_ATOMS: atom_id res chain seq x y z
N MET A 1 -1.49 -7.60 -17.10
CA MET A 1 -1.13 -6.83 -15.91
C MET A 1 -0.26 -5.67 -16.32
N GLN A 2 -0.91 -4.54 -16.51
CA GLN A 2 -0.35 -3.23 -16.71
C GLN A 2 -0.44 -2.48 -15.38
N ILE A 3 0.70 -2.39 -14.70
CA ILE A 3 0.84 -1.60 -13.48
C ILE A 3 1.32 -0.19 -13.85
N ILE A 4 0.64 0.83 -13.32
CA ILE A 4 1.03 2.23 -13.46
C ILE A 4 1.43 2.80 -12.10
N GLY A 5 2.36 3.77 -12.09
CA GLY A 5 2.89 4.41 -10.87
C GLY A 5 4.36 4.04 -10.58
N PRO A 6 4.85 4.27 -9.35
CA PRO A 6 4.08 4.81 -8.23
C PRO A 6 3.79 6.31 -8.37
N GLU A 7 2.64 6.72 -7.86
CA GLU A 7 2.47 8.10 -7.38
C GLU A 7 2.80 8.16 -5.89
N ARG A 8 3.68 9.08 -5.51
CA ARG A 8 4.13 9.28 -4.13
C ARG A 8 3.37 10.41 -3.44
N TYR A 9 3.04 10.18 -2.17
CA TYR A 9 2.39 11.11 -1.27
C TYR A 9 3.10 11.14 0.08
N SER A 10 3.36 12.33 0.62
CA SER A 10 3.83 12.45 1.99
C SER A 10 2.63 12.49 2.94
N LEU A 11 2.70 11.74 4.03
CA LEU A 11 1.71 11.72 5.10
C LEU A 11 2.30 12.31 6.37
N THR A 12 1.48 13.11 7.05
CA THR A 12 1.71 13.48 8.45
C THR A 12 0.50 13.02 9.24
N TYR A 13 0.71 12.43 10.42
CA TYR A 13 -0.38 11.81 11.14
C TYR A 13 -0.19 11.83 12.65
N THR A 14 -1.32 11.64 13.33
CA THR A 14 -1.44 11.27 14.72
C THR A 14 -2.19 9.93 14.80
N PRO A 15 -2.32 9.32 15.99
CA PRO A 15 -3.14 8.12 16.14
C PRO A 15 -4.61 8.28 15.66
N THR A 16 -5.13 9.51 15.59
CA THR A 16 -6.55 9.79 15.32
C THR A 16 -6.82 10.51 14.00
N ALA A 17 -5.79 11.10 13.37
CA ALA A 17 -5.94 11.83 12.12
C ALA A 17 -4.71 11.70 11.23
N PHE A 18 -4.88 11.99 9.93
CA PHE A 18 -3.77 12.14 9.00
C PHE A 18 -4.06 13.30 8.03
N THR A 19 -2.99 13.88 7.50
CA THR A 19 -2.99 14.79 6.36
C THR A 19 -2.13 14.18 5.27
N VAL A 20 -2.40 14.60 4.03
CA VAL A 20 -1.62 14.19 2.86
C VAL A 20 -1.06 15.43 2.19
N LEU A 21 0.15 15.33 1.65
CA LEU A 21 0.72 16.29 0.72
C LEU A 21 1.05 15.53 -0.57
N CYS A 22 0.34 15.85 -1.66
CA CYS A 22 0.66 15.28 -2.96
C CYS A 22 1.81 16.05 -3.63
N ASN A 23 2.42 15.44 -4.65
CA ASN A 23 3.48 16.05 -5.46
C ASN A 23 3.11 17.41 -6.11
N LYS A 24 1.82 17.74 -6.21
CA LYS A 24 1.32 19.05 -6.68
C LYS A 24 1.24 20.10 -5.58
N GLY A 25 1.69 19.81 -4.37
CA GLY A 25 1.65 20.72 -3.22
C GLY A 25 0.25 20.88 -2.59
N THR A 26 -0.70 19.98 -2.91
CA THR A 26 -2.07 20.07 -2.38
C THR A 26 -2.30 19.09 -1.25
N SER A 27 -3.24 19.42 -0.36
CA SER A 27 -3.60 18.59 0.80
C SER A 27 -4.58 17.45 0.48
N ARG A 28 -4.62 16.99 -0.77
CA ARG A 28 -5.59 16.00 -1.26
C ARG A 28 -4.90 14.95 -2.12
N PHE A 29 -5.42 13.73 -2.06
CA PHE A 29 -5.09 12.70 -3.05
C PHE A 29 -5.52 13.12 -4.46
N SER A 30 -4.78 12.65 -5.46
CA SER A 30 -5.06 12.88 -6.89
C SER A 30 -4.69 11.65 -7.71
N GLY A 31 -4.77 11.72 -9.04
CA GLY A 31 -4.24 10.68 -9.93
C GLY A 31 -4.73 9.26 -9.60
N ILE A 32 -3.81 8.30 -9.61
CA ILE A 32 -4.09 6.89 -9.31
C ILE A 32 -4.85 6.75 -7.98
N ALA A 33 -4.51 7.54 -6.96
CA ALA A 33 -5.07 7.39 -5.62
C ALA A 33 -6.58 7.68 -5.52
N ILE A 34 -7.17 8.40 -6.48
CA ILE A 34 -8.61 8.69 -6.51
C ILE A 34 -9.41 7.80 -7.46
N GLU A 35 -8.73 6.91 -8.20
CA GLU A 35 -9.35 6.00 -9.15
C GLU A 35 -9.98 4.78 -8.48
N SER A 36 -10.91 4.14 -9.19
CA SER A 36 -11.67 2.96 -8.70
C SER A 36 -11.05 1.61 -9.08
N MET A 37 -9.95 1.62 -9.84
CA MET A 37 -9.19 0.40 -10.17
C MET A 37 -8.56 -0.21 -8.91
N PRO A 38 -8.24 -1.52 -8.91
CA PRO A 38 -7.43 -2.11 -7.86
C PRO A 38 -6.08 -1.41 -7.75
N LYS A 39 -5.66 -1.12 -6.51
CA LYS A 39 -4.43 -0.41 -6.18
C LYS A 39 -3.64 -1.19 -5.15
N LEU A 40 -2.33 -1.16 -5.30
CA LEU A 40 -1.38 -1.54 -4.26
C LEU A 40 -0.79 -0.26 -3.68
N TYR A 41 -0.69 -0.17 -2.36
CA TYR A 41 -0.04 0.93 -1.68
C TYR A 41 0.95 0.42 -0.64
N ILE A 42 2.06 1.14 -0.51
CA ILE A 42 3.10 0.85 0.46
C ILE A 42 3.34 2.10 1.30
N ALA A 43 3.20 1.96 2.62
CA ALA A 43 3.68 2.98 3.54
C ALA A 43 5.14 2.68 3.88
N SER A 44 5.97 3.72 3.88
CA SER A 44 7.40 3.61 4.17
C SER A 44 7.90 4.76 5.04
N VAL A 45 8.94 4.50 5.84
CA VAL A 45 9.62 5.49 6.68
C VAL A 45 11.11 5.41 6.40
N GLY A 46 11.73 6.55 6.06
CA GLY A 46 13.14 6.59 5.66
C GLY A 46 13.46 5.69 4.46
N GLY A 47 12.51 5.52 3.53
CA GLY A 47 12.64 4.65 2.36
C GLY A 47 12.50 3.15 2.65
N LYS A 48 12.18 2.75 3.89
CA LYS A 48 11.94 1.36 4.27
C LYS A 48 10.44 1.06 4.32
N PRO A 49 9.93 0.07 3.56
CA PRO A 49 8.55 -0.37 3.67
C PRO A 49 8.19 -0.83 5.09
N ILE A 50 7.08 -0.32 5.62
CA ILE A 50 6.58 -0.66 6.95
C ILE A 50 5.19 -1.32 6.92
N TYR A 51 4.47 -1.17 5.81
CA TYR A 51 3.15 -1.76 5.58
C TYR A 51 2.87 -1.85 4.08
N VAL A 52 2.33 -2.99 3.63
CA VAL A 52 1.84 -3.18 2.25
C VAL A 52 0.33 -3.46 2.33
N GLY A 53 -0.42 -2.86 1.42
CA GLY A 53 -1.87 -2.99 1.37
C GLY A 53 -2.42 -2.94 -0.05
N ILE A 54 -3.60 -3.52 -0.24
CA ILE A 54 -4.41 -3.33 -1.45
C ILE A 54 -5.74 -2.63 -1.17
N THR A 55 -6.32 -2.01 -2.20
CA THR A 55 -7.67 -1.44 -2.15
C THR A 55 -8.25 -1.14 -3.54
N LYS A 56 -9.58 -1.23 -3.68
CA LYS A 56 -10.32 -0.63 -4.81
C LYS A 56 -10.90 0.74 -4.47
N GLN A 57 -10.96 1.09 -3.18
CA GLN A 57 -11.46 2.39 -2.73
C GLN A 57 -10.49 3.51 -3.08
N LYS A 58 -10.98 4.75 -3.12
CA LYS A 58 -10.11 5.94 -3.10
C LYS A 58 -9.24 5.90 -1.85
N MET A 59 -7.97 6.30 -1.96
CA MET A 59 -7.00 6.22 -0.85
C MET A 59 -7.47 7.01 0.37
N GLN A 60 -8.12 8.17 0.19
CA GLN A 60 -8.72 8.92 1.29
C GLN A 60 -9.68 8.06 2.11
N ASN A 61 -10.56 7.31 1.45
CA ASN A 61 -11.56 6.47 2.11
C ASN A 61 -10.89 5.27 2.78
N ARG A 62 -9.95 4.62 2.08
CA ARG A 62 -9.23 3.44 2.61
C ARG A 62 -8.42 3.79 3.87
N LEU A 63 -7.70 4.90 3.85
CA LEU A 63 -6.94 5.36 5.00
C LEU A 63 -7.87 5.81 6.12
N SER A 64 -8.90 6.61 5.82
CA SER A 64 -9.87 7.07 6.83
C SER A 64 -10.58 5.90 7.52
N TYR A 65 -10.89 4.83 6.78
CA TYR A 65 -11.50 3.63 7.35
C TYR A 65 -10.55 2.94 8.34
N GLY A 66 -9.28 2.73 7.97
CA GLY A 66 -8.29 2.17 8.89
C GLY A 66 -7.96 3.08 10.08
N TRP A 67 -8.01 4.41 9.91
CA TRP A 67 -7.84 5.38 11.01
C TRP A 67 -9.04 5.47 11.96
N LYS A 68 -10.22 5.02 11.53
CA LYS A 68 -11.42 4.99 12.38
C LYS A 68 -11.71 3.59 12.92
N ALA A 69 -10.92 2.60 12.54
CA ALA A 69 -11.09 1.24 13.00
C ALA A 69 -10.90 1.15 14.52
N ALA A 70 -11.88 0.53 15.17
CA ALA A 70 -11.97 0.37 16.62
C ALA A 70 -12.12 -1.12 17.02
N GLY A 71 -11.60 -2.04 16.20
CA GLY A 71 -11.63 -3.49 16.47
C GLY A 71 -12.95 -4.19 16.09
N LYS A 72 -13.86 -3.50 15.38
CA LYS A 72 -15.11 -4.13 14.92
C LYS A 72 -14.78 -5.30 13.99
N HIS A 73 -15.28 -6.50 14.32
CA HIS A 73 -14.96 -7.76 13.63
C HIS A 73 -13.47 -8.14 13.64
N GLY A 74 -12.69 -7.68 14.63
CA GLY A 74 -11.26 -7.98 14.74
C GLY A 74 -10.35 -7.07 13.89
N TYR A 75 -10.91 -6.17 13.08
CA TYR A 75 -10.11 -5.20 12.34
C TYR A 75 -9.79 -3.96 13.20
N HIS A 76 -8.54 -3.87 13.64
CA HIS A 76 -8.04 -2.77 14.48
C HIS A 76 -7.45 -1.59 13.69
N GLY A 77 -7.42 -1.69 12.36
CA GLY A 77 -6.85 -0.66 11.51
C GLY A 77 -5.33 -0.75 11.40
N TYR A 78 -4.71 0.37 11.05
CA TYR A 78 -3.27 0.43 10.83
C TYR A 78 -2.52 0.56 12.15
N ALA A 79 -1.77 -0.46 12.55
CA ALA A 79 -0.94 -0.40 13.76
C ALA A 79 0.12 0.73 13.69
N TRP A 80 0.65 1.00 12.49
CA TRP A 80 1.67 2.02 12.27
C TRP A 80 1.21 3.45 12.56
N ARG A 81 -0.10 3.74 12.62
CA ARG A 81 -0.60 5.07 13.03
C ARG A 81 -0.22 5.45 14.48
N HIS A 82 0.12 4.45 15.29
CA HIS A 82 0.57 4.62 16.67
C HIS A 82 2.10 4.72 16.79
N SER A 83 2.82 4.70 15.66
CA SER A 83 4.27 4.77 15.60
C SER A 83 4.73 5.91 14.69
N GLY A 84 5.47 6.86 15.25
CA GLY A 84 5.93 8.05 14.53
C GLY A 84 4.79 9.02 14.20
N ASP A 85 5.08 9.97 13.32
CA ASP A 85 4.19 11.08 12.94
C ASP A 85 4.22 11.37 11.42
N ALA A 86 5.05 10.67 10.65
CA ALA A 86 5.19 10.86 9.22
C ALA A 86 5.55 9.57 8.49
N ALA A 87 5.07 9.44 7.25
CA ALA A 87 5.39 8.33 6.34
C ALA A 87 5.24 8.78 4.89
N GLU A 88 5.95 8.11 3.99
CA GLU A 88 5.71 8.21 2.55
C GLU A 88 4.76 7.09 2.12
N LEU A 89 3.83 7.42 1.23
CA LEU A 89 2.85 6.49 0.68
C LEU A 89 3.01 6.44 -0.84
N ASP A 90 3.46 5.31 -1.35
CA ASP A 90 3.52 5.04 -2.78
C ASP A 90 2.28 4.25 -3.20
N VAL A 91 1.67 4.63 -4.33
CA VAL A 91 0.44 4.02 -4.84
C VAL A 91 0.63 3.61 -6.29
N TRP A 92 0.42 2.33 -6.57
CA TRP A 92 0.36 1.74 -7.91
C TRP A 92 -1.08 1.36 -8.26
N GLY A 93 -1.44 1.43 -9.54
CA GLY A 93 -2.75 1.04 -10.07
C GLY A 93 -2.66 -0.10 -11.08
N HIS A 94 -3.61 -1.04 -11.04
CA HIS A 94 -3.78 -2.10 -12.05
C HIS A 94 -4.70 -1.60 -13.16
N ALA A 95 -4.13 -1.04 -14.23
CA ALA A 95 -4.85 -0.26 -15.24
C ALA A 95 -5.71 -1.10 -16.18
N ASP A 96 -5.30 -2.34 -16.48
CA ASP A 96 -5.98 -3.30 -17.35
C ASP A 96 -6.79 -4.35 -16.57
N ALA A 97 -7.10 -4.09 -15.29
CA ALA A 97 -7.85 -5.01 -14.44
C ALA A 97 -9.26 -5.29 -14.98
N ILE A 98 -9.48 -6.51 -15.47
CA ILE A 98 -10.81 -6.98 -15.92
C ILE A 98 -11.76 -7.02 -14.72
N ASP A 99 -12.94 -6.42 -14.86
CA ASP A 99 -13.99 -6.33 -13.85
C ASP A 99 -13.53 -5.79 -12.48
N ARG A 100 -12.41 -5.05 -12.45
CA ARG A 100 -11.77 -4.58 -11.22
C ARG A 100 -11.48 -5.74 -10.26
N ASN A 101 -11.14 -6.92 -10.77
CA ASN A 101 -10.74 -8.05 -9.95
C ASN A 101 -9.45 -7.70 -9.17
N GLU A 102 -9.45 -7.93 -7.85
CA GLU A 102 -8.26 -7.67 -7.02
C GLU A 102 -7.34 -8.87 -6.86
N ARG A 103 -7.75 -10.07 -7.30
CA ARG A 103 -6.96 -11.28 -7.07
C ARG A 103 -5.53 -11.17 -7.58
N ASP A 104 -5.34 -10.55 -8.75
CA ASP A 104 -4.00 -10.34 -9.29
C ASP A 104 -3.19 -9.37 -8.43
N ILE A 105 -3.78 -8.25 -7.97
CA ILE A 105 -3.07 -7.26 -7.15
C ILE A 105 -2.83 -7.75 -5.71
N GLU A 106 -3.74 -8.55 -5.16
CA GLU A 106 -3.61 -9.25 -3.88
C GLU A 106 -2.47 -10.29 -3.95
N THR A 107 -2.39 -11.03 -5.06
CA THR A 107 -1.28 -11.95 -5.30
C THR A 107 0.05 -11.21 -5.41
N VAL A 108 0.08 -10.05 -6.07
CA VAL A 108 1.28 -9.18 -6.12
C VAL A 108 1.65 -8.64 -4.73
N GLU A 109 0.68 -8.21 -3.91
CA GLU A 109 0.93 -7.80 -2.52
C GLU A 109 1.64 -8.92 -1.74
N ALA A 110 1.14 -10.15 -1.84
CA ALA A 110 1.74 -11.28 -1.15
C ALA A 110 3.17 -11.56 -1.62
N GLU A 111 3.44 -11.47 -2.92
CA GLU A 111 4.79 -11.62 -3.49
C GLU A 111 5.73 -10.47 -3.07
N VAL A 112 5.26 -9.22 -3.04
CA VAL A 112 6.06 -8.07 -2.54
C VAL A 112 6.47 -8.31 -1.09
N VAL A 113 5.53 -8.71 -0.24
CA VAL A 113 5.81 -8.96 1.17
C VAL A 113 6.72 -10.18 1.35
N TYR A 114 6.54 -11.24 0.54
CA TYR A 114 7.44 -12.38 0.52
C TYR A 114 8.88 -11.96 0.19
N LEU A 115 9.08 -11.12 -0.84
CA LEU A 115 10.40 -10.62 -1.20
C LEU A 115 11.02 -9.75 -0.10
N ILE A 116 10.24 -8.91 0.60
CA ILE A 116 10.71 -8.19 1.80
C ILE A 116 11.18 -9.17 2.86
N ARG A 117 10.39 -10.22 3.11
CA ARG A 117 10.72 -11.26 4.09
C ARG A 117 11.99 -12.03 3.72
N GLN A 118 12.28 -12.25 2.44
CA GLN A 118 13.54 -12.86 2.02
C GLN A 118 14.77 -12.03 2.41
N GLN A 119 14.61 -10.72 2.61
CA GLN A 119 15.68 -9.80 3.01
C GLN A 119 15.74 -9.55 4.53
N GLY A 120 14.94 -10.27 5.32
CA GLY A 120 14.98 -10.17 6.77
C GLY A 120 13.62 -10.44 7.41
N GLN A 121 13.04 -9.40 8.01
CA GLN A 121 11.73 -9.49 8.67
C GLN A 121 10.61 -8.99 7.75
N TRP A 122 9.38 -9.44 8.01
CA TRP A 122 8.16 -8.85 7.44
C TRP A 122 8.13 -7.33 7.72
N PRO A 123 7.38 -6.52 6.92
CA PRO A 123 7.18 -5.11 7.24
C PRO A 123 6.68 -4.97 8.69
N ALA A 124 7.23 -4.00 9.42
CA ALA A 124 7.12 -3.92 10.88
C ALA A 124 5.67 -3.93 11.41
N PHE A 125 4.70 -3.48 10.60
CA PHE A 125 3.30 -3.41 10.98
C PHE A 125 2.39 -4.26 10.09
N GLN A 126 2.95 -5.23 9.36
CA GLN A 126 2.17 -6.20 8.61
C GLN A 126 1.59 -7.25 9.56
N THR A 127 0.28 -7.48 9.49
CA THR A 127 -0.42 -8.45 10.37
C THR A 127 -0.98 -9.65 9.62
N GLU A 128 -1.49 -9.43 8.40
CA GLU A 128 -2.15 -10.46 7.60
C GLU A 128 -1.81 -10.24 6.12
N ILE A 129 -1.65 -11.35 5.39
CA ILE A 129 -1.44 -11.42 3.95
C ILE A 129 -2.10 -12.69 3.43
N HIS A 130 -2.81 -12.60 2.30
CA HIS A 130 -3.42 -13.75 1.65
C HIS A 130 -2.57 -14.22 0.48
N PHE A 131 -2.11 -15.47 0.55
CA PHE A 131 -1.33 -16.08 -0.52
C PHE A 131 -2.23 -16.85 -1.50
N TYR A 132 -2.02 -16.61 -2.78
CA TYR A 132 -2.57 -17.40 -3.88
C TYR A 132 -1.41 -17.88 -4.77
N GLN A 133 -1.69 -18.83 -5.65
CA GLN A 133 -0.68 -19.30 -6.61
C GLN A 133 -0.27 -18.15 -7.54
N SER A 134 0.99 -17.73 -7.44
CA SER A 134 1.57 -16.70 -8.31
C SER A 134 2.10 -17.29 -9.61
N ASN A 135 2.04 -16.50 -10.68
CA ASN A 135 2.68 -16.78 -11.97
C ASN A 135 3.90 -15.87 -12.17
N GLU A 136 4.59 -16.01 -13.30
CA GLU A 136 5.78 -15.21 -13.60
C GLU A 136 5.50 -13.70 -13.69
N VAL A 137 4.31 -13.33 -14.16
CA VAL A 137 3.90 -11.91 -14.25
C VAL A 137 3.75 -11.31 -12.86
N HIS A 138 3.09 -12.00 -11.92
CA HIS A 138 2.97 -11.55 -10.53
C HIS A 138 4.34 -11.34 -9.89
N ARG A 139 5.23 -12.33 -10.01
CA ARG A 139 6.58 -12.27 -9.42
C ARG A 139 7.44 -11.16 -10.02
N ARG A 140 7.39 -10.98 -11.34
CA ARG A 140 8.11 -9.88 -12.02
C ARG A 140 7.61 -8.52 -11.55
N VAL A 141 6.29 -8.31 -11.52
CA VAL A 141 5.68 -7.06 -11.05
C VAL A 141 6.06 -6.77 -9.59
N ALA A 142 6.01 -7.78 -8.72
CA ALA A 142 6.40 -7.63 -7.32
C ALA A 142 7.88 -7.21 -7.17
N ALA A 143 8.77 -7.81 -7.96
CA ALA A 143 10.18 -7.43 -7.98
C ALA A 143 10.40 -6.00 -8.49
N GLU A 144 9.67 -5.56 -9.53
CA GLU A 144 9.71 -4.18 -10.04
C GLU A 144 9.23 -3.17 -8.99
N ILE A 145 8.12 -3.46 -8.30
CA ILE A 145 7.61 -2.64 -7.18
C ILE A 145 8.64 -2.56 -6.07
N LEU A 146 9.21 -3.70 -5.67
CA LEU A 146 10.17 -3.73 -4.57
C LEU A 146 11.48 -3.02 -4.92
N GLY A 147 11.92 -3.09 -6.17
CA GLY A 147 13.11 -2.39 -6.67
C GLY A 147 12.99 -0.86 -6.56
N HIS A 148 11.79 -0.31 -6.33
CA HIS A 148 11.60 1.09 -5.99
C HIS A 148 12.17 1.48 -4.62
N TYR A 149 12.37 0.51 -3.73
CA TYR A 149 12.87 0.72 -2.37
C TYR A 149 14.33 0.34 -2.27
N LYS A 150 15.09 1.16 -1.55
CA LYS A 150 16.46 0.82 -1.14
C LYS A 150 16.37 -0.05 0.11
N LEU A 151 16.19 -1.33 -0.11
CA LEU A 151 16.38 -2.31 0.95
C LEU A 151 17.90 -2.51 1.09
N GLY A 152 18.41 -2.18 2.28
CA GLY A 152 19.84 -2.14 2.58
C GLY A 152 20.50 -3.50 2.59
#